data_AF-A0A4Q7PWC4-F1
#
_entry.id   AF-A0A4Q7PWC4-F1
#
_cell.length_a   1.000
_cell.length_b   1.000
_cell.length_c   1.000
_cell.angle_alpha   90.00
_cell.angle_beta   90.00
_cell.angle_gamma   90.00
#
_symmetry.space_group_name_H-M   'P 1'
#
loop_
_entity.id
_entity.type
_entity.pdbx_description
1 polymer ?
#
loop_
_entity_poly.entity_id
_entity_poly.type
_entity_poly.pdbx_seq_one_letter_code
_entity_poly.pdbx_strand_id
1 'polypeptide(L)'
;MDYGHELVFGTFLTPAVDNPDRVIALAQLTEQVGLDLVSFQDHPYQPRLMDAWTLLSVVAAHTERVKVTTNVANLPLRHPVVLARSVATLDLITNGRVELGLGAGGFLDAVAANGGPRLTTGQSIAALEEAIAIMREVWTPGGGGIRLAGKHYTVSGAKRGPAPAHDVSIWLGAYKPRMLALTGRLADGWLPSSGYAGPEELAAMNKIIDEAAVEAGRDPAAVRRLYNISGAFGGGGRFLQGPQELWIDQLTELTLGEGMSTYILASDNPDDIRRFAEVAAGVRDAVAVARSGAVAAGRVVATGFGVVPTPAPAVRRSAVQLLDESARPTGPAQDPSRTYTPYQLQSGQHLIDVHDHLRAELDQVRDLVEQVAAGTLGVGAARSHINTMTMRQNNWTLGTYCESYCRLVTTHHSLEDASLFPHLRRADPDLVPVVDRLQEEHKVIHDVLEGVDKALVALVDGSGDIDGLRAAVDLLDDTLLSHLSYEERELVEPLARLGVL
;
A
#
# COMPACT_ATOMS: atom_id res chain seq x y z
N MET A 1 -4.07 14.78 9.97
CA MET A 1 -3.39 15.85 10.75
C MET A 1 -1.95 15.41 10.98
N ASP A 2 -0.94 16.27 10.84
CA ASP A 2 0.50 15.92 10.85
C ASP A 2 1.07 15.47 12.22
N TYR A 3 0.45 15.86 13.35
CA TYR A 3 0.92 15.63 14.74
C TYR A 3 2.35 16.11 15.08
N GLY A 4 3.14 16.56 14.12
CA GLY A 4 4.46 17.17 14.33
C GLY A 4 5.57 16.19 14.74
N HIS A 5 5.34 14.89 14.61
CA HIS A 5 6.33 13.88 14.98
C HIS A 5 7.57 13.93 14.08
N GLU A 6 8.73 13.63 14.67
CA GLU A 6 9.93 13.28 13.92
C GLU A 6 9.68 12.03 13.07
N LEU A 7 10.21 12.03 11.85
CA LEU A 7 10.06 10.93 10.91
C LEU A 7 11.08 9.83 11.17
N VAL A 8 10.58 8.61 11.31
CA VAL A 8 11.36 7.40 11.53
C VAL A 8 11.18 6.47 10.33
N PHE A 9 12.27 5.96 9.76
CA PHE A 9 12.20 5.00 8.67
C PHE A 9 12.91 3.72 9.07
N GLY A 10 12.35 2.57 8.72
CA GLY A 10 12.90 1.29 9.14
C GLY A 10 12.61 0.14 8.19
N THR A 11 13.12 -1.03 8.56
CA THR A 11 12.87 -2.28 7.84
C THR A 11 12.12 -3.28 8.70
N PHE A 12 11.27 -4.06 8.06
CA PHE A 12 10.64 -5.26 8.60
C PHE A 12 11.22 -6.45 7.85
N LEU A 13 12.18 -7.12 8.48
CA LEU A 13 12.95 -8.20 7.90
C LEU A 13 12.35 -9.56 8.29
N THR A 14 12.45 -10.54 7.41
CA THR A 14 12.05 -11.91 7.71
C THR A 14 13.10 -12.57 8.62
N PRO A 15 12.76 -13.04 9.83
CA PRO A 15 13.72 -13.67 10.74
C PRO A 15 13.96 -15.14 10.37
N ALA A 16 14.38 -15.42 9.12
CA ALA A 16 14.47 -16.78 8.58
C ALA A 16 15.65 -17.58 9.17
N VAL A 17 15.40 -18.83 9.59
CA VAL A 17 16.43 -19.70 10.21
C VAL A 17 17.40 -20.33 9.21
N ASP A 18 17.06 -20.34 7.93
CA ASP A 18 17.88 -20.95 6.87
C ASP A 18 19.10 -20.10 6.51
N ASN A 19 19.06 -18.79 6.78
CA ASN A 19 20.20 -17.90 6.60
C ASN A 19 20.26 -16.78 7.67
N PRO A 20 20.60 -17.11 8.94
CA PRO A 20 20.67 -16.14 10.04
C PRO A 20 21.67 -15.01 9.79
N ASP A 21 22.82 -15.32 9.18
CA ASP A 21 23.86 -14.34 8.86
C ASP A 21 23.36 -13.28 7.87
N ARG A 22 22.54 -13.68 6.89
CA ARG A 22 21.90 -12.73 5.97
C ARG A 22 20.94 -11.80 6.69
N VAL A 23 20.17 -12.28 7.66
CA VAL A 23 19.24 -11.45 8.43
C VAL A 23 20.00 -10.38 9.21
N ILE A 24 21.11 -10.76 9.85
CA ILE A 24 21.99 -9.82 10.57
C ILE A 24 22.61 -8.82 9.58
N ALA A 25 23.10 -9.28 8.43
CA ALA A 25 23.68 -8.41 7.41
C ALA A 25 22.68 -7.39 6.84
N LEU A 26 21.40 -7.78 6.67
CA LEU A 26 20.34 -6.87 6.25
C LEU A 26 20.03 -5.83 7.34
N ALA A 27 20.02 -6.21 8.62
CA ALA A 27 19.86 -5.26 9.72
C ALA A 27 21.02 -4.26 9.81
N GLN A 28 22.25 -4.71 9.57
CA GLN A 28 23.41 -3.83 9.45
C GLN A 28 23.31 -2.91 8.24
N LEU A 29 22.80 -3.42 7.10
CA LEU A 29 22.56 -2.60 5.92
C LEU A 29 21.56 -1.47 6.24
N THR A 30 20.46 -1.76 6.92
CA THR A 30 19.47 -0.75 7.36
C THR A 30 20.17 0.41 8.08
N GLU A 31 21.08 0.11 9.01
CA GLU A 31 21.87 1.14 9.72
C GLU A 31 22.85 1.88 8.80
N GLN A 32 23.56 1.15 7.94
CA GLN A 32 24.57 1.71 7.05
C GLN A 32 23.98 2.70 6.05
N VAL A 33 22.75 2.45 5.59
CA VAL A 33 22.04 3.35 4.66
C VAL A 33 21.33 4.51 5.38
N GLY A 34 21.42 4.59 6.72
CA GLY A 34 20.88 5.72 7.49
C GLY A 34 19.39 5.63 7.81
N LEU A 35 18.81 4.43 7.80
CA LEU A 35 17.49 4.18 8.37
C LEU A 35 17.60 4.05 9.91
N ASP A 36 16.48 4.22 10.61
CA ASP A 36 16.43 4.46 12.05
C ASP A 36 16.02 3.22 12.87
N LEU A 37 15.32 2.26 12.25
CA LEU A 37 14.64 1.18 12.94
C LEU A 37 14.75 -0.16 12.20
N VAL A 38 15.02 -1.24 12.93
CA VAL A 38 14.93 -2.62 12.44
C VAL A 38 13.86 -3.37 13.24
N SER A 39 13.00 -4.11 12.55
CA SER A 39 11.91 -4.85 13.18
C SER A 39 11.75 -6.28 12.67
N PHE A 40 11.25 -7.15 13.53
CA PHE A 40 11.02 -8.57 13.24
C PHE A 40 9.67 -9.05 13.76
N GLN A 41 9.03 -9.94 13.01
CA GLN A 41 7.82 -10.62 13.46
C GLN A 41 8.13 -11.61 14.56
N ASP A 42 7.19 -11.76 15.49
CA ASP A 42 7.30 -12.70 16.59
C ASP A 42 6.24 -13.79 16.45
N HIS A 43 6.60 -14.88 15.77
CA HIS A 43 5.76 -16.05 15.58
C HIS A 43 6.48 -17.31 16.11
N PRO A 44 6.57 -17.51 17.44
CA PRO A 44 7.35 -18.61 18.04
C PRO A 44 6.94 -20.02 17.59
N TYR A 45 5.72 -20.16 17.08
CA TYR A 45 5.17 -21.40 16.54
C TYR A 45 5.57 -21.70 15.08
N GLN A 46 6.27 -20.79 14.40
CA GLN A 46 6.76 -21.00 13.03
C GLN A 46 8.18 -21.57 13.07
N PRO A 47 8.39 -22.87 12.74
CA PRO A 47 9.69 -23.51 12.88
C PRO A 47 10.76 -22.98 11.91
N ARG A 48 10.36 -22.21 10.90
CA ARG A 48 11.26 -21.57 9.93
C ARG A 48 11.75 -20.19 10.39
N LEU A 49 11.28 -19.70 11.53
CA LEU A 49 11.61 -18.38 12.04
C LEU A 49 12.43 -18.48 13.33
N MET A 50 13.38 -17.56 13.48
CA MET A 50 14.15 -17.40 14.70
C MET A 50 13.28 -16.79 15.81
N ASP A 51 13.62 -17.07 17.07
CA ASP A 51 13.01 -16.36 18.20
C ASP A 51 13.36 -14.86 18.13
N ALA A 52 12.32 -14.01 18.12
CA ALA A 52 12.47 -12.58 17.88
C ALA A 52 13.37 -11.89 18.92
N TRP A 53 13.27 -12.25 20.20
CA TRP A 53 14.04 -11.57 21.26
C TRP A 53 15.51 -11.98 21.29
N THR A 54 15.79 -13.24 20.98
CA THR A 54 17.15 -13.73 20.76
C THR A 54 17.78 -13.01 19.58
N LEU A 55 17.06 -12.92 18.45
CA LEU A 55 17.53 -12.21 17.26
C LEU A 55 17.75 -10.71 17.51
N LEU A 56 16.79 -10.03 18.13
CA LEU A 56 16.89 -8.60 18.48
C LEU A 56 18.15 -8.32 19.31
N SER A 57 18.48 -9.20 20.26
CA SER A 57 19.68 -9.06 21.09
C SER A 57 20.97 -9.17 20.27
N VAL A 58 21.02 -10.12 19.34
CA VAL A 58 22.18 -10.30 18.44
C VAL A 58 22.30 -9.13 17.47
N VAL A 59 21.21 -8.71 16.84
CA VAL A 59 21.19 -7.57 15.91
C VAL A 59 21.63 -6.30 16.63
N ALA A 60 21.11 -6.03 17.83
CA ALA A 60 21.48 -4.85 18.58
C ALA A 60 22.95 -4.86 19.03
N ALA A 61 23.57 -6.03 19.18
CA ALA A 61 25.02 -6.13 19.44
C ALA A 61 25.88 -5.91 18.19
N HIS A 62 25.30 -6.01 16.98
CA HIS A 62 25.98 -5.83 15.70
C HIS A 62 25.66 -4.49 15.03
N THR A 63 24.92 -3.62 15.72
CA THR A 63 24.54 -2.26 15.28
C THR A 63 24.71 -1.26 16.42
N GLU A 64 24.91 0.01 16.08
CA GLU A 64 25.29 1.04 17.06
C GLU A 64 24.22 2.11 17.30
N ARG A 65 23.37 2.39 16.32
CA ARG A 65 22.42 3.49 16.29
C ARG A 65 20.98 3.06 16.09
N VAL A 66 20.72 2.09 15.19
CA VAL A 66 19.33 1.71 14.87
C VAL A 66 18.60 1.22 16.09
N LYS A 67 17.34 1.66 16.21
CA LYS A 67 16.38 1.09 17.15
C LYS A 67 16.00 -0.32 16.72
N VAL A 68 15.63 -1.15 17.69
CA VAL A 68 15.20 -2.53 17.45
C VAL A 68 13.84 -2.77 18.12
N THR A 69 12.94 -3.47 17.44
CA THR A 69 11.58 -3.72 17.95
C THR A 69 11.00 -5.03 17.42
N THR A 70 10.08 -5.62 18.18
CA THR A 70 9.15 -6.62 17.64
C THR A 70 8.07 -5.95 16.78
N ASN A 71 7.55 -6.66 15.77
CA ASN A 71 6.51 -6.20 14.86
C ASN A 71 5.51 -7.33 14.53
N VAL A 72 4.63 -7.71 15.45
CA VAL A 72 4.56 -7.33 16.88
C VAL A 72 4.76 -8.58 17.75
N ALA A 73 5.15 -8.40 19.02
CA ALA A 73 5.34 -9.48 19.98
C ALA A 73 4.05 -10.27 20.20
N ASN A 74 4.16 -11.60 20.27
CA ASN A 74 3.03 -12.48 20.56
C ASN A 74 2.78 -12.55 22.07
N LEU A 75 1.97 -11.64 22.60
CA LEU A 75 1.66 -11.57 24.03
C LEU A 75 1.14 -12.91 24.61
N PRO A 76 0.26 -13.68 23.94
CA PRO A 76 -0.23 -14.95 24.49
C PRO A 76 0.86 -15.98 24.82
N LEU A 77 2.02 -15.91 24.17
CA LEU A 77 3.16 -16.80 24.43
C LEU A 77 4.28 -16.13 25.24
N ARG A 78 4.12 -14.86 25.64
CA ARG A 78 5.12 -14.10 26.40
C ARG A 78 4.49 -13.47 27.64
N HIS A 79 4.72 -14.06 28.81
CA HIS A 79 4.18 -13.53 30.06
C HIS A 79 4.61 -12.07 30.28
N PRO A 80 3.69 -11.13 30.59
CA PRO A 80 3.95 -9.68 30.54
C PRO A 80 5.07 -9.22 31.47
N VAL A 81 5.20 -9.81 32.67
CA VAL A 81 6.31 -9.50 33.59
C VAL A 81 7.66 -9.91 33.00
N VAL A 82 7.73 -11.06 32.32
CA VAL A 82 8.98 -11.56 31.73
C VAL A 82 9.34 -10.71 30.52
N LEU A 83 8.36 -10.45 29.65
CA LEU A 83 8.52 -9.60 28.48
C LEU A 83 8.99 -8.18 28.86
N ALA A 84 8.36 -7.56 29.86
CA ALA A 84 8.78 -6.25 30.37
C ALA A 84 10.25 -6.22 30.81
N ARG A 85 10.70 -7.29 31.49
CA ARG A 85 12.11 -7.40 31.92
C ARG A 85 13.06 -7.62 30.76
N SER A 86 12.68 -8.43 29.77
CA SER A 86 13.47 -8.61 28.55
C SER A 86 13.64 -7.30 27.80
N VAL A 87 12.54 -6.54 27.62
CA VAL A 87 12.54 -5.21 27.01
C VAL A 87 13.48 -4.27 27.75
N ALA A 88 13.29 -4.09 29.07
CA ALA A 88 14.09 -3.17 29.86
C ALA A 88 15.58 -3.58 29.92
N THR A 89 15.86 -4.89 29.95
CA THR A 89 17.24 -5.39 29.94
C THR A 89 17.93 -5.08 28.62
N LEU A 90 17.28 -5.37 27.50
CA LEU A 90 17.84 -5.05 26.19
C LEU A 90 17.99 -3.53 26.02
N ASP A 91 17.03 -2.75 26.52
CA ASP A 91 17.09 -1.28 26.46
C ASP A 91 18.29 -0.73 27.24
N LEU A 92 18.56 -1.26 28.43
CA LEU A 92 19.74 -0.91 29.23
C LEU A 92 21.06 -1.30 28.52
N ILE A 93 21.12 -2.49 27.93
CA ILE A 93 22.32 -2.97 27.22
C ILE A 93 22.60 -2.13 25.97
N THR A 94 21.54 -1.69 25.29
CA THR A 94 21.63 -0.94 24.04
C THR A 94 21.66 0.58 24.23
N ASN A 95 21.56 1.04 25.48
CA ASN A 95 21.51 2.44 25.87
C ASN A 95 20.34 3.20 25.21
N GLY A 96 19.12 2.65 25.28
CA GLY A 96 17.90 3.34 24.88
C GLY A 96 17.41 3.08 23.45
N ARG A 97 17.73 1.92 22.86
CA ARG A 97 17.40 1.62 21.45
C ARG A 97 16.23 0.64 21.27
N VAL A 98 15.48 0.32 22.31
CA VAL A 98 14.43 -0.71 22.23
C VAL A 98 13.04 -0.12 22.29
N GLU A 99 12.19 -0.48 21.34
CA GLU A 99 10.75 -0.20 21.38
C GLU A 99 9.97 -1.51 21.41
N LEU A 100 8.71 -1.50 21.85
CA LEU A 100 7.87 -2.69 21.97
C LEU A 100 6.63 -2.61 21.07
N GLY A 101 6.71 -3.19 19.87
CA GLY A 101 5.50 -3.60 19.16
C GLY A 101 4.84 -4.78 19.85
N LEU A 102 3.57 -4.66 20.28
CA LEU A 102 2.83 -5.66 21.05
C LEU A 102 1.52 -6.04 20.39
N GLY A 103 1.25 -7.35 20.29
CA GLY A 103 0.04 -7.88 19.67
C GLY A 103 -0.70 -8.86 20.57
N ALA A 104 -2.02 -8.91 20.39
CA ALA A 104 -2.90 -9.84 21.12
C ALA A 104 -2.82 -11.30 20.63
N GLY A 105 -2.01 -11.58 19.59
CA GLY A 105 -1.83 -12.89 18.95
C GLY A 105 -2.92 -13.22 17.94
N GLY A 106 -2.61 -13.11 16.63
CA GLY A 106 -3.58 -13.28 15.54
C GLY A 106 -3.88 -14.73 15.14
N PHE A 107 -3.05 -15.70 15.55
CA PHE A 107 -3.13 -17.10 15.11
C PHE A 107 -3.48 -18.03 16.27
N LEU A 108 -4.75 -18.04 16.65
CA LEU A 108 -5.26 -18.70 17.85
C LEU A 108 -4.88 -20.18 17.96
N ASP A 109 -5.00 -20.94 16.87
CA ASP A 109 -4.70 -22.38 16.90
C ASP A 109 -3.21 -22.65 17.09
N ALA A 110 -2.35 -21.86 16.47
CA ALA A 110 -0.90 -22.00 16.62
C ALA A 110 -0.43 -21.61 18.02
N VAL A 111 -1.00 -20.54 18.59
CA VAL A 111 -0.81 -20.13 19.99
C VAL A 111 -1.24 -21.24 20.94
N ALA A 112 -2.45 -21.79 20.76
CA ALA A 112 -2.98 -22.85 21.61
C ALA A 112 -2.15 -24.13 21.53
N ALA A 113 -1.67 -24.49 20.33
CA ALA A 113 -0.79 -25.65 20.14
C ALA A 113 0.54 -25.53 20.89
N ASN A 114 0.98 -24.30 21.18
CA ASN A 114 2.21 -24.01 21.93
C ASN A 114 1.94 -23.70 23.41
N GLY A 115 0.77 -24.06 23.93
CA GLY A 115 0.40 -23.91 25.34
C GLY A 115 -0.12 -22.52 25.73
N GLY A 116 -0.34 -21.63 24.76
CA GLY A 116 -1.00 -20.34 24.99
C GLY A 116 -2.50 -20.48 25.24
N PRO A 117 -3.15 -19.47 25.85
CA PRO A 117 -4.57 -19.53 26.16
C PRO A 117 -5.45 -19.38 24.91
N ARG A 118 -6.58 -20.10 24.87
CA ARG A 118 -7.64 -19.87 23.88
C ARG A 118 -8.58 -18.76 24.35
N LEU A 119 -8.25 -17.51 24.01
CA LEU A 119 -9.05 -16.34 24.35
C LEU A 119 -10.02 -15.98 23.22
N THR A 120 -11.24 -15.56 23.57
CA THR A 120 -12.13 -14.85 22.64
C THR A 120 -11.55 -13.47 22.31
N THR A 121 -11.97 -12.85 21.20
CA THR A 121 -11.51 -11.50 20.82
C THR A 121 -11.64 -10.49 21.96
N GLY A 122 -12.76 -10.49 22.68
CA GLY A 122 -12.96 -9.59 23.82
C GLY A 122 -12.02 -9.86 24.99
N GLN A 123 -11.72 -11.13 25.27
CA GLN A 123 -10.76 -11.52 26.29
C GLN A 123 -9.33 -11.17 25.89
N SER A 124 -8.94 -11.31 24.62
CA SER A 124 -7.60 -10.93 24.16
C SER A 124 -7.33 -9.43 24.30
N ILE A 125 -8.34 -8.58 24.04
CA ILE A 125 -8.25 -7.13 24.25
C ILE A 125 -8.08 -6.82 25.75
N ALA A 126 -8.88 -7.45 26.61
CA ALA A 126 -8.77 -7.25 28.07
C ALA A 126 -7.43 -7.76 28.64
N ALA A 127 -6.93 -8.88 28.14
CA ALA A 127 -5.62 -9.41 28.50
C ALA A 127 -4.50 -8.44 28.09
N LEU A 128 -4.59 -7.84 26.89
CA LEU A 128 -3.63 -6.84 26.43
C LEU A 128 -3.64 -5.57 27.30
N GLU A 129 -4.82 -5.09 27.70
CA GLU A 129 -4.97 -3.97 28.65
C GLU A 129 -4.31 -4.27 30.01
N GLU A 130 -4.56 -5.45 30.58
CA GLU A 130 -3.89 -5.90 31.81
C GLU A 130 -2.37 -6.02 31.65
N ALA A 131 -1.91 -6.53 30.51
CA ALA A 131 -0.49 -6.70 30.21
C ALA A 131 0.24 -5.36 30.11
N ILE A 132 -0.33 -4.36 29.42
CA ILE A 132 0.24 -3.01 29.32
C ILE A 132 0.38 -2.40 30.72
N ALA A 133 -0.65 -2.49 31.56
CA ALA A 133 -0.60 -2.01 32.93
C ALA A 133 0.52 -2.69 33.75
N ILE A 134 0.68 -4.01 33.62
CA ILE A 134 1.77 -4.75 34.26
C ILE A 134 3.14 -4.28 33.75
N MET A 135 3.31 -4.10 32.44
CA MET A 135 4.60 -3.69 31.86
C MET A 135 5.02 -2.30 32.36
N ARG A 136 4.10 -1.33 32.37
CA ARG A 136 4.34 0.00 32.93
C ARG A 136 4.70 -0.06 34.41
N GLU A 137 4.00 -0.87 35.20
CA GLU A 137 4.33 -1.08 36.62
C GLU A 137 5.71 -1.72 36.83
N VAL A 138 6.14 -2.63 35.95
CA VAL A 138 7.49 -3.21 35.98
C VAL A 138 8.55 -2.17 35.70
N TRP A 139 8.30 -1.26 34.75
CA TRP A 139 9.26 -0.23 34.33
C TRP A 139 9.31 0.99 35.26
N THR A 140 8.31 1.20 36.12
CA THR A 140 8.33 2.29 37.10
C THR A 140 9.58 2.23 37.99
N PRO A 141 10.41 3.29 38.00
CA PRO A 141 11.60 3.36 38.86
C PRO A 141 11.25 3.22 40.35
N GLY A 142 12.17 2.61 41.11
CA GLY A 142 12.06 2.47 42.56
C GLY A 142 11.76 1.04 43.03
N GLY A 143 11.82 0.86 44.35
CA GLY A 143 11.50 -0.41 45.01
C GLY A 143 10.00 -0.63 45.14
N GLY A 144 9.60 -1.86 45.49
CA GLY A 144 8.20 -2.22 45.74
C GLY A 144 7.76 -3.47 44.99
N GLY A 145 6.59 -3.97 45.38
CA GLY A 145 5.96 -5.13 44.76
C GLY A 145 4.74 -4.72 43.95
N ILE A 146 4.66 -5.19 42.72
CA ILE A 146 3.50 -5.07 41.84
C ILE A 146 2.43 -6.04 42.35
N ARG A 147 1.21 -5.55 42.50
CA ARG A 147 0.04 -6.36 42.86
C ARG A 147 -1.07 -6.05 41.88
N LEU A 148 -1.38 -7.01 41.02
CA LEU A 148 -2.46 -6.93 40.05
C LEU A 148 -3.23 -8.25 40.06
N ALA A 149 -4.50 -8.21 40.44
CA ALA A 149 -5.40 -9.36 40.44
C ALA A 149 -6.31 -9.29 39.20
N GLY A 150 -5.67 -9.34 38.03
CA GLY A 150 -6.35 -9.31 36.73
C GLY A 150 -7.05 -10.64 36.44
N LYS A 151 -7.98 -10.61 35.49
CA LYS A 151 -8.71 -11.80 35.04
C LYS A 151 -7.83 -12.71 34.18
N HIS A 152 -6.84 -12.13 33.49
CA HIS A 152 -5.95 -12.84 32.57
C HIS A 152 -4.55 -12.98 33.15
N TYR A 153 -4.07 -11.97 33.86
CA TYR A 153 -2.77 -11.99 34.52
C TYR A 153 -2.89 -11.68 36.00
N THR A 154 -2.29 -12.55 36.83
CA THR A 154 -2.18 -12.31 38.28
C THR A 154 -0.72 -12.10 38.65
N VAL A 155 -0.43 -10.95 39.26
CA VAL A 155 0.89 -10.60 39.80
C VAL A 155 0.73 -10.33 41.29
N SER A 156 1.41 -11.12 42.13
CA SER A 156 1.27 -11.04 43.60
C SER A 156 2.61 -10.74 44.26
N GLY A 157 2.97 -9.46 44.32
CA GLY A 157 4.20 -9.00 44.96
C GLY A 157 5.46 -9.19 44.11
N ALA A 158 5.33 -9.29 42.78
CA ALA A 158 6.51 -9.31 41.91
C ALA A 158 7.28 -8.00 42.06
N LYS A 159 8.60 -8.08 42.24
CA LYS A 159 9.43 -6.88 42.35
C LYS A 159 9.45 -6.11 41.02
N ARG A 160 9.32 -4.79 41.12
CA ARG A 160 9.57 -3.87 40.01
C ARG A 160 11.00 -4.02 39.49
N GLY A 161 11.19 -3.61 38.25
CA GLY A 161 12.49 -3.51 37.61
C GLY A 161 12.98 -4.75 36.84
N PRO A 162 14.06 -4.58 36.07
CA PRO A 162 14.80 -3.31 35.91
C PRO A 162 13.97 -2.24 35.20
N ALA A 163 14.18 -0.98 35.56
CA ALA A 163 13.63 0.14 34.80
C ALA A 163 14.47 0.31 33.52
N PRO A 164 13.84 0.58 32.36
CA PRO A 164 14.56 0.80 31.10
C PRO A 164 15.44 2.06 31.15
N ALA A 165 16.36 2.19 30.19
CA ALA A 165 17.24 3.35 30.06
C ALA A 165 16.48 4.60 29.57
N HIS A 166 15.38 4.40 28.83
CA HIS A 166 14.45 5.46 28.42
C HIS A 166 12.99 5.03 28.62
N ASP A 167 12.05 5.95 28.38
CA ASP A 167 10.62 5.61 28.40
C ASP A 167 10.27 4.82 27.13
N VAL A 168 10.30 3.49 27.25
CA VAL A 168 10.05 2.56 26.14
C VAL A 168 8.62 2.69 25.65
N SER A 169 8.45 2.88 24.35
CA SER A 169 7.12 2.98 23.73
C SER A 169 6.49 1.61 23.53
N ILE A 170 5.17 1.53 23.68
CA ILE A 170 4.35 0.37 23.32
C ILE A 170 3.52 0.70 22.08
N TRP A 171 3.74 -0.04 21.00
CA TRP A 171 3.04 0.13 19.72
C TRP A 171 2.09 -1.03 19.45
N LEU A 172 0.85 -0.76 19.08
CA LEU A 172 -0.16 -1.80 18.86
C LEU A 172 -0.50 -1.97 17.38
N GLY A 173 -0.46 -3.21 16.90
CA GLY A 173 -1.06 -3.62 15.64
C GLY A 173 -2.57 -3.75 15.78
N ALA A 174 -3.32 -2.70 15.44
CA ALA A 174 -4.76 -2.60 15.69
C ALA A 174 -5.52 -2.25 14.41
N TYR A 175 -6.68 -2.90 14.21
CA TYR A 175 -7.51 -2.71 13.02
C TYR A 175 -8.99 -2.45 13.32
N LYS A 176 -9.54 -3.13 14.34
CA LYS A 176 -10.98 -3.06 14.64
C LYS A 176 -11.26 -2.01 15.72
N PRO A 177 -12.46 -1.38 15.75
CA PRO A 177 -12.75 -0.21 16.58
C PRO A 177 -12.37 -0.35 18.05
N ARG A 178 -12.64 -1.51 18.68
CA ARG A 178 -12.29 -1.75 20.09
C ARG A 178 -10.77 -1.76 20.36
N MET A 179 -9.98 -2.27 19.41
CA MET A 179 -8.51 -2.27 19.50
C MET A 179 -7.93 -0.89 19.18
N LEU A 180 -8.53 -0.16 18.24
CA LEU A 180 -8.15 1.23 17.94
C LEU A 180 -8.42 2.13 19.16
N ALA A 181 -9.58 1.97 19.80
CA ALA A 181 -9.89 2.68 21.04
C ALA A 181 -8.91 2.32 22.17
N LEU A 182 -8.54 1.05 22.34
CA LEU A 182 -7.49 0.64 23.29
C LEU A 182 -6.15 1.34 22.99
N THR A 183 -5.79 1.47 21.71
CA THR A 183 -4.57 2.14 21.24
C THR A 183 -4.57 3.60 21.66
N GLY A 184 -5.65 4.34 21.38
CA GLY A 184 -5.79 5.74 21.82
C GLY A 184 -5.70 5.92 23.33
N ARG A 185 -6.30 5.01 24.11
CA ARG A 185 -6.29 5.10 25.59
C ARG A 185 -4.93 4.78 26.22
N LEU A 186 -4.19 3.78 25.72
CA LEU A 186 -3.08 3.18 26.48
C LEU A 186 -1.74 3.04 25.74
N ALA A 187 -1.72 3.08 24.40
CA ALA A 187 -0.50 2.87 23.62
C ALA A 187 0.20 4.19 23.29
N ASP A 188 1.46 4.12 22.89
CA ASP A 188 2.22 5.28 22.39
C ASP A 188 2.40 5.24 20.87
N GLY A 189 1.90 4.18 20.22
CA GLY A 189 1.96 4.05 18.78
C GLY A 189 0.89 3.12 18.21
N TRP A 190 0.44 3.43 17.00
CA TRP A 190 -0.42 2.58 16.19
C TRP A 190 0.37 2.08 14.98
N LEU A 191 0.42 0.76 14.76
CA LEU A 191 1.24 0.10 13.73
C LEU A 191 0.38 -0.83 12.83
N PRO A 192 -0.47 -0.28 11.94
CA PRO A 192 -1.11 -1.03 10.86
C PRO A 192 -0.11 -1.46 9.78
N SER A 193 -0.53 -2.40 8.92
CA SER A 193 0.18 -2.73 7.68
C SER A 193 -0.68 -2.44 6.46
N SER A 194 -0.06 -1.95 5.39
CA SER A 194 -0.75 -1.54 4.15
C SER A 194 -1.54 -2.67 3.49
N GLY A 195 -1.09 -3.92 3.62
CA GLY A 195 -1.82 -5.09 3.14
C GLY A 195 -3.11 -5.43 3.90
N TYR A 196 -3.35 -4.79 5.05
CA TYR A 196 -4.54 -4.99 5.89
C TYR A 196 -5.38 -3.73 6.08
N ALA A 197 -4.79 -2.54 5.93
CA ALA A 197 -5.44 -1.26 5.97
C ALA A 197 -4.81 -0.35 4.92
N GLY A 198 -5.53 -0.07 3.84
CA GLY A 198 -5.05 0.82 2.76
C GLY A 198 -5.00 2.29 3.20
N PRO A 199 -4.29 3.17 2.46
CA PRO A 199 -4.25 4.61 2.71
C PRO A 199 -5.63 5.25 2.97
N GLU A 200 -6.62 4.83 2.20
CA GLU A 200 -8.00 5.31 2.24
C GLU A 200 -8.74 4.99 3.55
N GLU A 201 -8.29 3.96 4.29
CA GLU A 201 -8.90 3.57 5.56
C GLU A 201 -8.29 4.33 6.76
N LEU A 202 -7.09 4.90 6.58
CA LEU A 202 -6.30 5.46 7.69
C LEU A 202 -7.01 6.60 8.41
N ALA A 203 -7.68 7.49 7.66
CA ALA A 203 -8.40 8.64 8.24
C ALA A 203 -9.50 8.21 9.22
N ALA A 204 -10.30 7.21 8.84
CA ALA A 204 -11.38 6.70 9.67
C ALA A 204 -10.84 6.00 10.94
N MET A 205 -9.72 5.28 10.80
CA MET A 205 -9.08 4.58 11.91
C MET A 205 -8.39 5.56 12.87
N ASN A 206 -7.70 6.57 12.34
CA ASN A 206 -7.11 7.69 13.07
C ASN A 206 -8.13 8.35 13.98
N LYS A 207 -9.30 8.69 13.44
CA LYS A 207 -10.38 9.33 14.19
C LYS A 207 -10.77 8.55 15.46
N ILE A 208 -10.88 7.22 15.37
CA ILE A 208 -11.22 6.37 16.52
C ILE A 208 -10.12 6.43 17.60
N ILE A 209 -8.85 6.46 17.17
CA ILE A 209 -7.71 6.56 18.09
C ILE A 209 -7.71 7.92 18.78
N ASP A 210 -7.91 9.00 18.03
CA ASP A 210 -7.89 10.36 18.56
C ASP A 210 -9.04 10.59 19.55
N GLU A 211 -10.26 10.17 19.20
CA GLU A 211 -11.43 10.23 20.08
C GLU A 211 -11.16 9.48 21.39
N ALA A 212 -10.62 8.26 21.31
CA ALA A 212 -10.31 7.47 22.49
C ALA A 212 -9.15 8.04 23.33
N ALA A 213 -8.17 8.69 22.70
CA ALA A 213 -7.10 9.40 23.41
C ALA A 213 -7.67 10.59 24.19
N VAL A 214 -8.51 11.41 23.56
CA VAL A 214 -9.17 12.56 24.19
C VAL A 214 -10.08 12.12 25.33
N GLU A 215 -10.89 11.07 25.13
CA GLU A 215 -11.75 10.49 26.19
C GLU A 215 -10.94 10.00 27.40
N ALA A 216 -9.72 9.52 27.18
CA ALA A 216 -8.78 9.14 28.25
C ALA A 216 -7.98 10.32 28.83
N GLY A 217 -8.23 11.55 28.38
CA GLY A 217 -7.51 12.75 28.83
C GLY A 217 -6.07 12.83 28.31
N ARG A 218 -5.76 12.18 27.20
CA ARG A 218 -4.46 12.19 26.53
C ARG A 218 -4.51 13.09 25.30
N ASP A 219 -3.37 13.69 24.97
CA ASP A 219 -3.18 14.34 23.68
C ASP A 219 -3.13 13.26 22.57
N PRO A 220 -3.92 13.34 21.49
CA PRO A 220 -3.80 12.45 20.33
C PRO A 220 -2.38 12.37 19.77
N ALA A 221 -1.62 13.47 19.83
CA ALA A 221 -0.21 13.52 19.44
C ALA A 221 0.72 12.76 20.39
N ALA A 222 0.24 12.24 21.53
CA ALA A 222 1.01 11.30 22.36
C ALA A 222 1.02 9.88 21.78
N VAL A 223 0.20 9.61 20.76
CA VAL A 223 0.16 8.33 20.06
C VAL A 223 0.78 8.53 18.70
N ARG A 224 1.95 7.95 18.45
CA ARG A 224 2.62 7.99 17.15
C ARG A 224 1.85 7.16 16.11
N ARG A 225 1.93 7.55 14.84
CA ARG A 225 1.32 6.83 13.71
C ARG A 225 2.43 6.16 12.89
N LEU A 226 2.46 4.84 12.91
CA LEU A 226 3.42 4.02 12.20
C LEU A 226 2.72 3.28 11.06
N TYR A 227 3.45 2.83 10.05
CA TYR A 227 2.87 2.07 8.95
C TYR A 227 3.87 1.07 8.37
N ASN A 228 3.53 -0.22 8.43
CA ASN A 228 4.25 -1.22 7.66
C ASN A 228 3.85 -1.09 6.20
N ILE A 229 4.83 -0.86 5.34
CA ILE A 229 4.63 -0.66 3.91
C ILE A 229 5.34 -1.75 3.12
N SER A 230 4.78 -2.07 1.96
CA SER A 230 5.38 -2.90 0.94
C SER A 230 5.07 -2.29 -0.41
N GLY A 231 5.94 -2.55 -1.38
CA GLY A 231 5.83 -1.95 -2.70
C GLY A 231 6.87 -2.52 -3.64
N ALA A 232 6.90 -1.99 -4.86
CA ALA A 232 7.90 -2.33 -5.87
C ALA A 232 8.45 -1.06 -6.52
N PHE A 233 9.78 -0.99 -6.61
CA PHE A 233 10.45 0.06 -7.37
C PHE A 233 10.43 -0.30 -8.86
N GLY A 234 9.51 0.33 -9.61
CA GLY A 234 9.15 -0.01 -11.00
C GLY A 234 7.77 -0.68 -11.12
N GLY A 235 7.19 -0.65 -12.33
CA GLY A 235 5.78 -1.04 -12.56
C GLY A 235 4.81 0.15 -12.44
N GLY A 236 3.49 -0.10 -12.47
CA GLY A 236 2.48 0.97 -12.45
C GLY A 236 1.21 0.66 -11.63
N GLY A 237 0.60 1.73 -11.12
CA GLY A 237 -0.84 1.89 -10.83
C GLY A 237 -1.36 1.61 -9.42
N ARG A 238 -0.51 1.23 -8.46
CA ARG A 238 -0.96 0.98 -7.07
C ARG A 238 -0.06 1.69 -6.07
N PHE A 239 -0.54 1.82 -4.84
CA PHE A 239 0.22 2.39 -3.72
C PHE A 239 1.63 1.79 -3.65
N LEU A 240 2.65 2.66 -3.67
CA LEU A 240 4.07 2.32 -3.66
C LEU A 240 4.51 1.35 -4.79
N GLN A 241 3.92 1.48 -5.98
CA GLN A 241 4.38 0.80 -7.20
C GLN A 241 4.77 1.84 -8.25
N GLY A 242 6.08 1.99 -8.49
CA GLY A 242 6.56 3.00 -9.42
C GLY A 242 7.95 3.51 -9.08
N PRO A 243 8.35 4.66 -9.68
CA PRO A 243 9.65 5.27 -9.44
C PRO A 243 9.74 5.86 -8.02
N GLN A 244 10.95 6.20 -7.60
CA GLN A 244 11.24 6.66 -6.25
C GLN A 244 10.53 7.96 -5.87
N GLU A 245 10.36 8.84 -6.84
CA GLU A 245 9.70 10.13 -6.71
C GLU A 245 8.23 9.96 -6.29
N LEU A 246 7.55 8.97 -6.88
CA LEU A 246 6.17 8.62 -6.51
C LEU A 246 6.08 8.17 -5.04
N TRP A 247 7.06 7.40 -4.56
CA TRP A 247 7.10 6.99 -3.16
C TRP A 247 7.29 8.20 -2.24
N ILE A 248 8.18 9.13 -2.60
CA ILE A 248 8.41 10.36 -1.83
C ILE A 248 7.12 11.16 -1.72
N ASP A 249 6.40 11.36 -2.82
CA ASP A 249 5.15 12.11 -2.85
C ASP A 249 4.07 11.43 -1.98
N GLN A 250 3.84 10.14 -2.18
CA GLN A 250 2.82 9.37 -1.46
C GLN A 250 3.08 9.32 0.06
N LEU A 251 4.33 9.11 0.47
CA LEU A 251 4.67 9.07 1.90
C LEU A 251 4.66 10.47 2.53
N THR A 252 5.05 11.52 1.78
CA THR A 252 4.93 12.91 2.23
C THR A 252 3.47 13.28 2.48
N GLU A 253 2.57 12.87 1.58
CA GLU A 253 1.14 13.09 1.74
C GLU A 253 0.58 12.34 2.95
N LEU A 254 0.89 11.06 3.11
CA LEU A 254 0.47 10.32 4.30
C LEU A 254 0.98 10.95 5.59
N THR A 255 2.17 11.57 5.56
CA THR A 255 2.70 12.30 6.70
C THR A 255 1.85 13.52 7.01
N LEU A 256 1.69 14.43 6.04
CA LEU A 256 1.03 15.72 6.26
C LEU A 256 -0.49 15.58 6.42
N GLY A 257 -1.09 14.67 5.66
CA GLY A 257 -2.53 14.40 5.61
C GLY A 257 -3.00 13.50 6.74
N GLU A 258 -2.35 12.36 6.97
CA GLU A 258 -2.78 11.33 7.92
C GLU A 258 -1.93 11.25 9.20
N GLY A 259 -0.84 12.01 9.28
CA GLY A 259 0.02 12.07 10.46
C GLY A 259 0.98 10.89 10.61
N MET A 260 1.08 10.06 9.57
CA MET A 260 2.01 8.94 9.54
C MET A 260 3.44 9.45 9.67
N SER A 261 4.17 8.94 10.65
CA SER A 261 5.51 9.46 11.00
C SER A 261 6.53 8.35 11.22
N THR A 262 6.13 7.09 11.04
CA THR A 262 7.07 5.98 10.96
C THR A 262 6.71 5.06 9.83
N TYR A 263 7.65 4.83 8.91
CA TYR A 263 7.44 3.94 7.76
C TYR A 263 8.41 2.77 7.85
N ILE A 264 7.87 1.55 7.84
CA ILE A 264 8.66 0.33 8.00
C ILE A 264 8.49 -0.52 6.73
N LEU A 265 9.54 -0.57 5.91
CA LEU A 265 9.53 -1.34 4.66
C LEU A 265 9.66 -2.84 4.93
N ALA A 266 8.67 -3.61 4.52
CA ALA A 266 8.74 -5.07 4.47
C ALA A 266 9.48 -5.54 3.19
N SER A 267 10.79 -5.74 3.28
CA SER A 267 11.61 -6.30 2.20
C SER A 267 12.91 -6.91 2.70
N ASP A 268 13.27 -8.08 2.17
CA ASP A 268 14.57 -8.76 2.40
C ASP A 268 15.56 -8.55 1.22
N ASN A 269 15.21 -7.65 0.30
CA ASN A 269 16.03 -7.29 -0.85
C ASN A 269 16.94 -6.09 -0.52
N PRO A 270 18.27 -6.26 -0.54
CA PRO A 270 19.22 -5.17 -0.28
C PRO A 270 19.03 -3.92 -1.15
N ASP A 271 18.61 -4.09 -2.41
CA ASP A 271 18.46 -2.97 -3.33
C ASP A 271 17.22 -2.13 -3.01
N ASP A 272 16.13 -2.78 -2.57
CA ASP A 272 14.94 -2.07 -2.11
C ASP A 272 15.24 -1.28 -0.83
N ILE A 273 16.02 -1.85 0.09
CA ILE A 273 16.45 -1.15 1.32
C ILE A 273 17.26 0.10 0.99
N ARG A 274 18.20 0.01 0.03
CA ARG A 274 19.00 1.17 -0.41
C ARG A 274 18.14 2.27 -1.03
N ARG A 275 17.25 1.91 -1.96
CA ARG A 275 16.31 2.86 -2.59
C ARG A 275 15.39 3.49 -1.55
N PHE A 276 14.93 2.71 -0.58
CA PHE A 276 14.06 3.21 0.48
C PHE A 276 14.76 4.21 1.40
N ALA A 277 16.08 4.10 1.62
CA ALA A 277 16.83 5.13 2.32
C ALA A 277 16.86 6.46 1.56
N GLU A 278 16.93 6.42 0.23
CA GLU A 278 16.84 7.63 -0.60
C GLU A 278 15.42 8.21 -0.57
N VAL A 279 14.37 7.36 -0.61
CA VAL A 279 12.98 7.79 -0.35
C VAL A 279 12.88 8.48 1.01
N ALA A 280 13.43 7.88 2.06
CA ALA A 280 13.38 8.43 3.42
C ALA A 280 14.02 9.82 3.49
N ALA A 281 15.15 10.03 2.83
CA ALA A 281 15.77 11.36 2.73
C ALA A 281 14.84 12.36 2.01
N GLY A 282 14.29 11.97 0.85
CA GLY A 282 13.37 12.81 0.08
C GLY A 282 12.11 13.21 0.86
N VAL A 283 11.50 12.26 1.59
CA VAL A 283 10.32 12.55 2.43
C VAL A 283 10.68 13.49 3.58
N ARG A 284 11.83 13.30 4.24
CA ARG A 284 12.27 14.22 5.31
C ARG A 284 12.45 15.64 4.79
N ASP A 285 13.07 15.80 3.62
CA ASP A 285 13.26 17.11 3.00
C ASP A 285 11.91 17.75 2.62
N ALA A 286 11.03 17.00 1.95
CA ALA A 286 9.71 17.48 1.54
C ALA A 286 8.84 17.91 2.73
N VAL A 287 8.81 17.09 3.79
CA VAL A 287 8.06 17.39 5.03
C VAL A 287 8.67 18.57 5.78
N ALA A 288 10.01 18.69 5.83
CA ALA A 288 10.66 19.84 6.47
C ALA A 288 10.36 21.15 5.73
N VAL A 289 10.36 21.14 4.40
CA VAL A 289 9.94 22.29 3.57
C VAL A 289 8.49 22.65 3.85
N ALA A 290 7.59 21.66 3.91
CA ALA A 290 6.18 21.88 4.20
C ALA A 290 5.94 22.45 5.62
N ARG A 291 6.63 21.92 6.64
CA ARG A 291 6.48 22.34 8.05
C ARG A 291 7.11 23.69 8.36
N SER A 292 8.24 24.03 7.72
CA SER A 292 8.97 25.28 7.99
C SER A 292 8.26 26.54 7.48
N GLY A 293 7.21 26.39 6.67
CA GLY A 293 6.59 27.52 5.99
C GLY A 293 7.55 28.26 5.04
N ALA A 294 8.71 27.67 4.70
CA ALA A 294 9.65 28.17 3.70
C ALA A 294 9.10 28.05 2.27
N VAL A 295 7.88 27.52 2.13
CA VAL A 295 6.92 28.02 1.14
C VAL A 295 6.37 29.35 1.66
N ALA A 296 7.12 30.44 1.44
CA ALA A 296 6.58 31.78 1.55
C ALA A 296 5.33 31.86 0.67
N ALA A 297 4.14 31.94 1.27
CA ALA A 297 2.90 32.41 0.63
C ALA A 297 2.66 31.90 -0.81
N GLY A 298 3.12 30.70 -1.14
CA GLY A 298 2.43 29.87 -2.10
C GLY A 298 1.27 29.31 -1.33
N ARG A 299 0.08 29.92 -1.45
CA ARG A 299 -1.14 29.11 -1.41
C ARG A 299 -0.78 27.77 -2.05
N VAL A 300 -1.17 26.62 -1.48
CA VAL A 300 -1.63 25.56 -2.38
C VAL A 300 -2.73 26.28 -3.14
N VAL A 301 -2.37 26.86 -4.29
CA VAL A 301 -3.33 27.54 -5.14
C VAL A 301 -4.11 26.34 -5.57
N ALA A 302 -5.20 26.11 -4.86
CA ALA A 302 -6.19 25.19 -5.30
C ALA A 302 -6.60 25.81 -6.65
N THR A 303 -6.06 25.22 -7.71
CA THR A 303 -6.20 25.74 -9.07
C THR A 303 -7.55 25.29 -9.58
N GLY A 304 -8.01 25.92 -10.67
CA GLY A 304 -9.03 25.27 -11.49
C GLY A 304 -8.55 23.86 -11.90
N PHE A 305 -9.50 23.02 -12.29
CA PHE A 305 -9.20 21.70 -12.81
C PHE A 305 -8.25 21.80 -14.00
N GLY A 306 -7.02 21.29 -13.83
CA GLY A 306 -5.92 21.48 -14.79
C GLY A 306 -5.51 20.22 -15.55
N VAL A 307 -6.21 19.10 -15.32
CA VAL A 307 -5.95 17.83 -16.02
C VAL A 307 -6.70 17.87 -17.36
N VAL A 308 -6.00 17.56 -18.44
CA VAL A 308 -6.53 17.64 -19.80
C VAL A 308 -6.70 16.22 -20.35
N PRO A 309 -7.95 15.74 -20.52
CA PRO A 309 -8.24 14.48 -21.19
C PRO A 309 -7.61 14.40 -22.58
N THR A 310 -7.12 13.23 -22.96
CA THR A 310 -6.60 12.95 -24.28
C THR A 310 -7.76 12.91 -25.29
N PRO A 311 -7.73 13.75 -26.35
CA PRO A 311 -8.81 13.81 -27.31
C PRO A 311 -8.86 12.55 -28.19
N ALA A 312 -10.07 12.23 -28.67
CA ALA A 312 -10.26 11.14 -29.62
C ALA A 312 -9.46 11.39 -30.92
N PRO A 313 -8.95 10.33 -31.58
CA PRO A 313 -8.23 10.46 -32.84
C PRO A 313 -9.08 11.15 -33.92
N ALA A 314 -8.50 12.08 -34.66
CA ALA A 314 -9.20 12.80 -35.73
C ALA A 314 -9.44 11.95 -36.99
N VAL A 315 -8.73 10.84 -37.14
CA VAL A 315 -8.78 9.96 -38.31
C VAL A 315 -9.23 8.58 -37.87
N ARG A 316 -10.32 8.10 -38.47
CA ARG A 316 -10.82 6.73 -38.32
C ARG A 316 -10.15 5.81 -39.34
N ARG A 317 -9.84 4.58 -38.92
CA ARG A 317 -9.15 3.57 -39.75
C ARG A 317 -10.10 2.48 -40.22
N SER A 318 -11.06 2.11 -39.40
CA SER A 318 -12.13 1.17 -39.70
C SER A 318 -13.24 1.84 -40.50
N ALA A 319 -13.78 1.10 -41.48
CA ALA A 319 -15.01 1.47 -42.18
C ALA A 319 -16.28 1.17 -41.36
N VAL A 320 -16.13 0.45 -40.23
CA VAL A 320 -17.21 0.03 -39.33
C VAL A 320 -17.10 0.81 -38.02
N GLN A 321 -18.22 1.38 -37.57
CA GLN A 321 -18.36 2.03 -36.27
C GLN A 321 -19.39 1.27 -35.44
N LEU A 322 -18.99 0.83 -34.25
CA LEU A 322 -19.85 0.08 -33.33
C LEU A 322 -20.45 0.93 -32.20
N LEU A 323 -19.79 2.03 -31.86
CA LEU A 323 -20.23 2.95 -30.81
C LEU A 323 -20.98 4.14 -31.42
N ASP A 324 -22.21 4.40 -30.97
CA ASP A 324 -22.93 5.63 -31.30
C ASP A 324 -22.47 6.77 -30.38
N GLU A 325 -21.41 7.44 -30.80
CA GLU A 325 -20.79 8.53 -30.05
C GLU A 325 -21.71 9.74 -29.88
N SER A 326 -22.69 9.91 -30.78
CA SER A 326 -23.66 11.02 -30.73
C SER A 326 -24.70 10.85 -29.63
N ALA A 327 -24.90 9.60 -29.17
CA ALA A 327 -25.82 9.24 -28.11
C ALA A 327 -25.13 9.07 -26.74
N ARG A 328 -23.89 9.55 -26.59
CA ARG A 328 -23.19 9.54 -25.30
C ARG A 328 -23.77 10.60 -24.36
N PRO A 329 -24.21 10.23 -23.14
CA PRO A 329 -24.57 11.22 -22.13
C PRO A 329 -23.35 12.02 -21.69
N THR A 330 -23.60 13.12 -21.00
CA THR A 330 -22.55 13.95 -20.40
C THR A 330 -22.83 14.12 -18.93
N GLY A 331 -21.77 14.06 -18.12
CA GLY A 331 -21.84 14.25 -16.68
C GLY A 331 -22.20 15.69 -16.28
N PRO A 332 -22.39 15.94 -14.98
CA PRO A 332 -22.61 17.29 -14.48
C PRO A 332 -21.45 18.21 -14.86
N ALA A 333 -21.76 19.45 -15.25
CA ALA A 333 -20.75 20.43 -15.59
C ALA A 333 -19.84 20.72 -14.38
N GLN A 334 -18.56 20.90 -14.65
CA GLN A 334 -17.57 21.26 -13.64
C GLN A 334 -17.97 22.58 -12.96
N ASP A 335 -17.83 22.65 -11.63
CA ASP A 335 -18.00 23.90 -10.91
C ASP A 335 -16.73 24.76 -11.12
N PRO A 336 -16.80 25.88 -11.88
CA PRO A 336 -15.63 26.69 -12.19
C PRO A 336 -15.05 27.42 -10.96
N SER A 337 -15.79 27.44 -9.84
CA SER A 337 -15.32 27.99 -8.56
C SER A 337 -14.65 26.94 -7.67
N ARG A 338 -14.76 25.65 -8.02
CA ARG A 338 -14.13 24.56 -7.28
C ARG A 338 -12.64 24.55 -7.55
N THR A 339 -11.91 24.26 -6.49
CA THR A 339 -10.46 24.26 -6.50
C THR A 339 -9.95 22.91 -6.02
N TYR A 340 -8.93 22.38 -6.68
CA TYR A 340 -8.41 21.03 -6.41
C TYR A 340 -7.02 21.09 -5.83
N THR A 341 -6.73 20.16 -4.93
CA THR A 341 -5.36 19.89 -4.48
C THR A 341 -4.59 19.10 -5.55
N PRO A 342 -3.25 19.13 -5.55
CA PRO A 342 -2.46 18.29 -6.44
C PRO A 342 -2.79 16.79 -6.36
N TYR A 343 -3.09 16.27 -5.18
CA TYR A 343 -3.52 14.87 -4.99
C TYR A 343 -4.86 14.57 -5.66
N GLN A 344 -5.84 15.45 -5.50
CA GLN A 344 -7.12 15.30 -6.19
C GLN A 344 -6.92 15.30 -7.70
N LEU A 345 -6.09 16.21 -8.24
CA LEU A 345 -5.76 16.19 -9.66
C LEU A 345 -5.03 14.90 -10.08
N GLN A 346 -4.25 14.29 -9.19
CA GLN A 346 -3.54 13.04 -9.45
C GLN A 346 -4.49 11.86 -9.68
N SER A 347 -5.63 11.77 -8.98
CA SER A 347 -6.63 10.72 -9.24
C SER A 347 -7.14 10.74 -10.68
N GLY A 348 -7.42 11.93 -11.21
CA GLY A 348 -7.81 12.11 -12.61
C GLY A 348 -6.63 11.85 -13.57
N GLN A 349 -5.44 12.35 -13.24
CA GLN A 349 -4.24 12.13 -14.06
C GLN A 349 -3.88 10.64 -14.16
N HIS A 350 -4.12 9.86 -13.10
CA HIS A 350 -3.81 8.44 -13.07
C HIS A 350 -4.58 7.65 -14.14
N LEU A 351 -5.86 7.97 -14.34
CA LEU A 351 -6.68 7.35 -15.40
C LEU A 351 -6.05 7.62 -16.79
N ILE A 352 -5.64 8.87 -17.03
CA ILE A 352 -4.97 9.25 -18.29
C ILE A 352 -3.67 8.48 -18.45
N ASP A 353 -2.86 8.33 -17.41
CA ASP A 353 -1.59 7.60 -17.46
C ASP A 353 -1.79 6.11 -17.81
N VAL A 354 -2.84 5.48 -17.24
CA VAL A 354 -3.22 4.09 -17.58
C VAL A 354 -3.65 4.01 -19.04
N HIS A 355 -4.49 4.94 -19.49
CA HIS A 355 -4.98 4.96 -20.86
C HIS A 355 -3.87 5.24 -21.87
N ASP A 356 -2.96 6.16 -21.58
CA ASP A 356 -1.81 6.45 -22.44
C ASP A 356 -0.89 5.24 -22.58
N HIS A 357 -0.76 4.43 -21.53
CA HIS A 357 -0.09 3.13 -21.64
C HIS A 357 -0.84 2.18 -22.59
N LEU A 358 -2.17 2.06 -22.47
CA LEU A 358 -2.97 1.25 -23.39
C LEU A 358 -2.86 1.73 -24.85
N ARG A 359 -2.88 3.05 -25.08
CA ARG A 359 -2.68 3.66 -26.40
C ARG A 359 -1.32 3.28 -26.99
N ALA A 360 -0.25 3.40 -26.19
CA ALA A 360 1.10 3.07 -26.63
C ALA A 360 1.26 1.58 -26.97
N GLU A 361 0.65 0.68 -26.18
CA GLU A 361 0.65 -0.76 -26.47
C GLU A 361 -0.15 -1.08 -27.74
N LEU A 362 -1.30 -0.43 -27.95
CA LEU A 362 -2.10 -0.59 -29.17
C LEU A 362 -1.34 -0.13 -30.43
N ASP A 363 -0.64 1.00 -30.34
CA ASP A 363 0.22 1.49 -31.41
C ASP A 363 1.33 0.49 -31.77
N GLN A 364 1.93 -0.17 -30.76
CA GLN A 364 2.92 -1.22 -30.98
C GLN A 364 2.31 -2.48 -31.61
N VAL A 365 1.12 -2.91 -31.16
CA VAL A 365 0.40 -4.05 -31.78
C VAL A 365 0.12 -3.77 -33.25
N ARG A 366 -0.33 -2.55 -33.58
CA ARG A 366 -0.61 -2.14 -34.96
C ARG A 366 0.66 -2.13 -35.81
N ASP A 367 1.75 -1.55 -35.30
CA ASP A 367 3.04 -1.51 -36.01
C ASP A 367 3.55 -2.93 -36.33
N LEU A 368 3.42 -3.87 -35.39
CA LEU A 368 3.78 -5.27 -35.64
C LEU A 368 2.91 -5.93 -36.72
N VAL A 369 1.60 -5.66 -36.74
CA VAL A 369 0.70 -6.15 -37.80
C VAL A 369 1.08 -5.57 -39.16
N GLU A 370 1.41 -4.28 -39.23
CA GLU A 370 1.87 -3.63 -40.47
C GLU A 370 3.21 -4.20 -40.96
N GLN A 371 4.16 -4.46 -40.07
CA GLN A 371 5.44 -5.08 -40.41
C GLN A 371 5.28 -6.52 -40.94
N VAL A 372 4.33 -7.28 -40.39
CA VAL A 372 3.97 -8.62 -40.87
C VAL A 372 3.30 -8.54 -42.24
N ALA A 373 2.37 -7.61 -42.44
CA ALA A 373 1.70 -7.38 -43.72
C ALA A 373 2.68 -6.97 -44.82
N ALA A 374 3.70 -6.18 -44.49
CA ALA A 374 4.77 -5.77 -45.40
C ALA A 374 5.79 -6.89 -45.70
N GLY A 375 5.69 -8.05 -45.05
CA GLY A 375 6.65 -9.15 -45.16
C GLY A 375 8.02 -8.87 -44.54
N THR A 376 8.15 -7.77 -43.78
CA THR A 376 9.40 -7.36 -43.11
C THR A 376 9.64 -8.08 -41.79
N LEU A 377 8.58 -8.62 -41.19
CA LEU A 377 8.62 -9.41 -39.97
C LEU A 377 7.84 -10.72 -40.15
N GLY A 378 8.42 -11.85 -39.77
CA GLY A 378 7.70 -13.13 -39.77
C GLY A 378 6.71 -13.21 -38.61
N VAL A 379 5.57 -13.89 -38.80
CA VAL A 379 4.53 -14.10 -37.77
C VAL A 379 5.11 -14.64 -36.45
N GLY A 380 6.10 -15.55 -36.51
CA GLY A 380 6.77 -16.09 -35.33
C GLY A 380 7.64 -15.07 -34.58
N ALA A 381 8.22 -14.09 -35.27
CA ALA A 381 9.00 -13.02 -34.66
C ALA A 381 8.09 -11.94 -34.06
N ALA A 382 6.99 -11.59 -34.74
CA ALA A 382 5.93 -10.74 -34.21
C ALA A 382 5.35 -11.31 -32.90
N ARG A 383 5.09 -12.63 -32.85
CA ARG A 383 4.71 -13.35 -31.62
C ARG A 383 5.70 -13.11 -30.48
N SER A 384 6.99 -13.25 -30.76
CA SER A 384 8.02 -13.08 -29.75
C SER A 384 8.07 -11.64 -29.22
N HIS A 385 7.80 -10.64 -30.07
CA HIS A 385 7.71 -9.25 -29.64
C HIS A 385 6.50 -8.98 -28.77
N ILE A 386 5.30 -9.41 -29.16
CA ILE A 386 4.09 -9.25 -28.34
C ILE A 386 4.26 -9.94 -26.98
N ASN A 387 4.85 -11.15 -26.96
CA ASN A 387 5.13 -11.86 -25.70
C ASN A 387 6.21 -11.18 -24.84
N THR A 388 7.13 -10.39 -25.42
CA THR A 388 8.20 -9.71 -24.65
C THR A 388 7.81 -8.31 -24.20
N MET A 389 6.92 -7.62 -24.93
CA MET A 389 6.26 -6.39 -24.48
C MET A 389 5.61 -6.58 -23.11
N THR A 390 5.02 -7.75 -22.88
CA THR A 390 4.28 -8.07 -21.65
C THR A 390 5.09 -8.83 -20.59
N MET A 391 6.37 -9.15 -20.86
CA MET A 391 7.30 -9.80 -19.91
C MET A 391 7.84 -8.87 -18.80
N ARG A 392 7.22 -7.70 -18.59
CA ARG A 392 7.41 -6.87 -17.39
C ARG A 392 6.45 -7.18 -16.24
N GLN A 393 5.72 -8.31 -16.29
CA GLN A 393 4.86 -8.76 -15.19
C GLN A 393 5.02 -10.28 -14.94
N ASN A 394 5.35 -10.64 -13.70
CA ASN A 394 5.47 -12.03 -13.24
C ASN A 394 4.09 -12.61 -12.86
N ASN A 395 3.51 -13.51 -13.67
CA ASN A 395 3.47 -14.95 -13.37
C ASN A 395 2.79 -15.75 -14.52
N TRP A 396 3.28 -16.97 -14.73
CA TRP A 396 3.00 -17.88 -15.84
C TRP A 396 1.59 -18.49 -15.88
N THR A 397 1.04 -18.71 -17.08
CA THR A 397 0.54 -20.01 -17.60
C THR A 397 0.44 -19.95 -19.14
N LEU A 398 0.71 -21.08 -19.78
CA LEU A 398 0.86 -21.35 -21.21
C LEU A 398 -0.46 -21.19 -22.01
N GLY A 399 -0.50 -20.32 -23.01
CA GLY A 399 -1.61 -20.17 -23.98
C GLY A 399 -1.52 -18.87 -24.79
N THR A 400 -1.74 -18.96 -26.10
CA THR A 400 -2.25 -17.94 -27.07
C THR A 400 -1.66 -16.50 -27.20
N TYR A 401 -1.60 -16.03 -28.45
CA TYR A 401 -0.72 -14.96 -28.95
C TYR A 401 -1.22 -13.51 -28.73
N CYS A 402 -2.54 -13.27 -28.63
CA CYS A 402 -3.16 -11.95 -28.34
C CYS A 402 -3.62 -11.80 -26.88
N GLU A 403 -3.38 -12.83 -26.06
CA GLU A 403 -3.97 -12.94 -24.73
C GLU A 403 -3.48 -11.86 -23.77
N SER A 404 -2.29 -11.30 -23.97
CA SER A 404 -1.70 -10.42 -22.95
C SER A 404 -2.20 -8.97 -23.01
N TYR A 405 -2.30 -8.37 -24.21
CA TYR A 405 -2.88 -7.02 -24.37
C TYR A 405 -4.40 -7.05 -24.13
N CYS A 406 -5.09 -8.04 -24.71
CA CYS A 406 -6.52 -8.24 -24.45
C CYS A 406 -6.81 -8.44 -22.96
N ARG A 407 -5.96 -9.21 -22.24
CA ARG A 407 -6.09 -9.37 -20.78
C ARG A 407 -5.85 -8.07 -20.02
N LEU A 408 -4.92 -7.21 -20.45
CA LEU A 408 -4.67 -5.93 -19.80
C LEU A 408 -5.92 -5.03 -19.89
N VAL A 409 -6.47 -4.85 -21.10
CA VAL A 409 -7.69 -4.08 -21.34
C VAL A 409 -8.88 -4.69 -20.58
N THR A 410 -9.08 -6.01 -20.68
CA THR A 410 -10.13 -6.71 -19.92
C THR A 410 -9.98 -6.54 -18.42
N THR A 411 -8.76 -6.59 -17.87
CA THR A 411 -8.52 -6.45 -16.42
C THR A 411 -8.85 -5.04 -15.96
N HIS A 412 -8.42 -4.02 -16.72
CA HIS A 412 -8.71 -2.62 -16.46
C HIS A 412 -10.22 -2.35 -16.43
N HIS A 413 -10.94 -2.68 -17.51
CA HIS A 413 -12.40 -2.49 -17.56
C HIS A 413 -13.15 -3.35 -16.52
N SER A 414 -12.65 -4.55 -16.20
CA SER A 414 -13.25 -5.39 -15.14
C SER A 414 -13.08 -4.78 -13.75
N LEU A 415 -11.94 -4.14 -13.48
CA LEU A 415 -11.70 -3.44 -12.21
C LEU A 415 -12.61 -2.23 -12.09
N GLU A 416 -12.84 -1.51 -13.19
CA GLU A 416 -13.75 -0.37 -13.20
C GLU A 416 -15.19 -0.80 -12.95
N ASP A 417 -15.68 -1.82 -13.66
CA ASP A 417 -17.00 -2.39 -13.49
C ASP A 417 -17.25 -2.91 -12.06
N ALA A 418 -16.24 -3.55 -11.47
CA ALA A 418 -16.36 -4.21 -10.17
C ALA A 418 -16.11 -3.28 -8.98
N SER A 419 -15.33 -2.21 -9.16
CA SER A 419 -14.86 -1.35 -8.07
C SER A 419 -15.18 0.12 -8.29
N LEU A 420 -14.66 0.72 -9.37
CA LEU A 420 -14.74 2.16 -9.60
C LEU A 420 -16.18 2.62 -9.83
N PHE A 421 -16.89 2.00 -10.78
CA PHE A 421 -18.24 2.37 -11.18
C PHE A 421 -19.26 2.22 -10.03
N PRO A 422 -19.26 1.14 -9.23
CA PRO A 422 -20.08 1.07 -8.02
C PRO A 422 -19.78 2.17 -6.99
N HIS A 423 -18.53 2.65 -6.92
CA HIS A 423 -18.19 3.78 -6.06
C HIS A 423 -18.77 5.08 -6.61
N LEU A 424 -18.53 5.38 -7.89
CA LEU A 424 -19.03 6.60 -8.55
C LEU A 424 -20.56 6.70 -8.47
N ARG A 425 -21.29 5.61 -8.74
CA ARG A 425 -22.76 5.56 -8.62
C ARG A 425 -23.27 5.90 -7.21
N ARG A 426 -22.53 5.53 -6.17
CA ARG A 426 -22.90 5.82 -4.77
C ARG A 426 -22.54 7.24 -4.36
N ALA A 427 -21.42 7.74 -4.87
CA ALA A 427 -20.87 9.04 -4.53
C ALA A 427 -21.58 10.19 -5.25
N ASP A 428 -22.00 9.97 -6.50
CA ASP A 428 -22.66 10.99 -7.32
C ASP A 428 -23.72 10.37 -8.27
N PRO A 429 -25.01 10.45 -7.92
CA PRO A 429 -26.10 9.92 -8.74
C PRO A 429 -26.20 10.54 -10.14
N ASP A 430 -25.69 11.76 -10.36
CA ASP A 430 -25.77 12.43 -11.65
C ASP A 430 -24.79 11.83 -12.69
N LEU A 431 -23.82 11.03 -12.24
CA LEU A 431 -22.90 10.28 -13.11
C LEU A 431 -23.48 8.95 -13.62
N VAL A 432 -24.60 8.49 -13.07
CA VAL A 432 -25.18 7.17 -13.42
C VAL A 432 -25.35 6.97 -14.93
N PRO A 433 -25.90 7.92 -15.71
CA PRO A 433 -26.04 7.75 -17.16
C PRO A 433 -24.69 7.56 -17.89
N VAL A 434 -23.64 8.29 -17.47
CA VAL A 434 -22.29 8.17 -18.04
C VAL A 434 -21.71 6.80 -17.71
N VAL A 435 -21.76 6.40 -16.44
CA VAL A 435 -21.22 5.13 -15.96
C VAL A 435 -21.94 3.94 -16.60
N ASP A 436 -23.27 4.02 -16.75
CA ASP A 436 -24.04 2.98 -17.43
C ASP A 436 -23.66 2.89 -18.91
N ARG A 437 -23.44 4.02 -19.59
CA ARG A 437 -22.95 4.02 -20.98
C ARG A 437 -21.56 3.41 -21.08
N LEU A 438 -20.61 3.78 -20.22
CA LEU A 438 -19.25 3.22 -20.24
C LEU A 438 -19.27 1.70 -20.05
N GLN A 439 -20.09 1.21 -19.11
CA GLN A 439 -20.27 -0.23 -18.89
C GLN A 439 -20.96 -0.95 -20.07
N GLU A 440 -21.80 -0.26 -20.85
CA GLU A 440 -22.30 -0.79 -22.13
C GLU A 440 -21.19 -0.87 -23.18
N GLU A 441 -20.36 0.17 -23.30
CA GLU A 441 -19.22 0.20 -24.22
C GLU A 441 -18.17 -0.88 -23.87
N HIS A 442 -17.97 -1.20 -22.58
CA HIS A 442 -17.11 -2.31 -22.16
C HIS A 442 -17.52 -3.65 -22.78
N LYS A 443 -18.83 -3.91 -22.95
CA LYS A 443 -19.31 -5.15 -23.60
C LYS A 443 -18.94 -5.16 -25.08
N VAL A 444 -19.11 -4.04 -25.77
CA VAL A 444 -18.72 -3.90 -27.18
C VAL A 444 -17.22 -4.09 -27.35
N ILE A 445 -16.40 -3.54 -26.45
CA ILE A 445 -14.94 -3.71 -26.49
C ILE A 445 -14.56 -5.17 -26.30
N HIS A 446 -15.20 -5.89 -25.37
CA HIS A 446 -14.98 -7.33 -25.22
C HIS A 446 -15.30 -8.11 -26.50
N ASP A 447 -16.42 -7.79 -27.17
CA ASP A 447 -16.78 -8.42 -28.45
C ASP A 447 -15.74 -8.12 -29.56
N VAL A 448 -15.20 -6.90 -29.59
CA VAL A 448 -14.15 -6.51 -30.55
C VAL A 448 -12.83 -7.22 -30.25
N LEU A 449 -12.44 -7.33 -28.98
CA LEU A 449 -11.25 -8.08 -28.55
C LEU A 449 -11.35 -9.57 -28.92
N GLU A 450 -12.53 -10.18 -28.75
CA GLU A 450 -12.80 -11.55 -29.26
C GLU A 450 -12.69 -11.63 -30.78
N GLY A 451 -13.10 -10.59 -31.50
CA GLY A 451 -12.96 -10.49 -32.96
C GLY A 451 -11.50 -10.51 -33.40
N VAL A 452 -10.63 -9.77 -32.70
CA VAL A 452 -9.18 -9.77 -32.94
C VAL A 452 -8.56 -11.13 -32.67
N ASP A 453 -8.94 -11.80 -31.58
CA ASP A 453 -8.46 -13.15 -31.27
C ASP A 453 -8.86 -14.17 -32.35
N LYS A 454 -10.13 -14.14 -32.79
CA LYS A 454 -10.63 -14.99 -33.89
C LYS A 454 -9.86 -14.74 -35.19
N ALA A 455 -9.59 -13.48 -35.54
CA ALA A 455 -8.84 -13.14 -36.75
C ALA A 455 -7.38 -13.61 -36.67
N LEU A 456 -6.76 -13.53 -35.49
CA LEU A 456 -5.41 -14.04 -35.26
C LEU A 456 -5.33 -15.56 -35.37
N VAL A 457 -6.28 -16.29 -34.77
CA VAL A 457 -6.34 -17.75 -34.87
C VAL A 457 -6.48 -18.18 -36.33
N ALA A 458 -7.36 -17.51 -37.09
CA ALA A 458 -7.54 -17.77 -38.51
C ALA A 458 -6.27 -17.51 -39.34
N LEU A 459 -5.50 -16.47 -39.00
CA LEU A 459 -4.21 -16.21 -39.63
C LEU A 459 -3.18 -17.32 -39.36
N VAL A 460 -3.15 -17.85 -38.12
CA VAL A 460 -2.19 -18.88 -37.71
C VAL A 460 -2.52 -20.26 -38.27
N ASP A 461 -3.80 -20.62 -38.33
CA ASP A 461 -4.25 -21.92 -38.83
C ASP A 461 -4.40 -21.97 -40.37
N GLY A 462 -4.26 -20.83 -41.03
CA GLY A 462 -4.31 -20.66 -42.49
C GLY A 462 -5.72 -20.57 -43.06
N SER A 463 -6.75 -20.43 -42.23
CA SER A 463 -8.13 -20.20 -42.66
C SER A 463 -8.47 -18.72 -42.92
N GLY A 464 -7.59 -17.79 -42.53
CA GLY A 464 -7.70 -16.35 -42.75
C GLY A 464 -6.44 -15.74 -43.38
N ASP A 465 -6.46 -14.42 -43.55
CA ASP A 465 -5.36 -13.63 -44.10
C ASP A 465 -5.00 -12.43 -43.21
N ILE A 466 -3.89 -11.77 -43.57
CA ILE A 466 -3.36 -10.64 -42.80
C ILE A 466 -4.25 -9.40 -42.90
N ASP A 467 -5.00 -9.26 -43.99
CA ASP A 467 -5.94 -8.14 -44.20
C ASP A 467 -7.14 -8.25 -43.24
N GLY A 468 -7.61 -9.46 -42.95
CA GLY A 468 -8.62 -9.73 -41.93
C GLY A 468 -8.16 -9.38 -40.52
N LEU A 469 -6.91 -9.73 -40.16
CA LEU A 469 -6.33 -9.33 -38.86
C LEU A 469 -6.16 -7.81 -38.77
N ARG A 470 -5.68 -7.17 -39.84
CA ARG A 470 -5.55 -5.71 -39.92
C ARG A 470 -6.88 -5.01 -39.70
N ALA A 471 -7.93 -5.45 -40.38
CA ALA A 471 -9.27 -4.88 -40.23
C ALA A 471 -9.82 -5.03 -38.80
N ALA A 472 -9.56 -6.17 -38.14
CA ALA A 472 -9.96 -6.38 -36.75
C ALA A 472 -9.20 -5.45 -35.78
N VAL A 473 -7.90 -5.25 -35.99
CA VAL A 473 -7.08 -4.32 -35.18
C VAL A 473 -7.48 -2.86 -35.42
N ASP A 474 -7.76 -2.46 -36.67
CA ASP A 474 -8.25 -1.11 -36.99
C ASP A 474 -9.62 -0.84 -36.32
N LEU A 475 -10.49 -1.84 -36.23
CA LEU A 475 -11.75 -1.74 -35.49
C LEU A 475 -11.54 -1.62 -33.97
N LEU A 476 -10.57 -2.35 -33.41
CA LEU A 476 -10.17 -2.22 -32.01
C LEU A 476 -9.60 -0.83 -31.71
N ASP A 477 -8.72 -0.32 -32.57
CA ASP A 477 -8.12 1.02 -32.50
C ASP A 477 -9.22 2.10 -32.42
N ASP A 478 -10.14 2.10 -33.39
CA ASP A 478 -11.21 3.09 -33.41
C ASP A 478 -12.16 3.01 -32.21
N THR A 479 -12.52 1.78 -31.81
CA THR A 479 -13.46 1.53 -30.72
C THR A 479 -12.85 1.91 -29.37
N LEU A 480 -11.65 1.40 -29.07
CA LEU A 480 -10.98 1.60 -27.79
C LEU A 480 -10.54 3.05 -27.61
N LEU A 481 -9.92 3.67 -28.62
CA LEU A 481 -9.48 5.06 -28.50
C LEU A 481 -10.66 6.03 -28.34
N SER A 482 -11.80 5.75 -28.99
CA SER A 482 -13.03 6.50 -28.79
C SER A 482 -13.56 6.37 -27.36
N HIS A 483 -13.52 5.15 -26.82
CA HIS A 483 -13.97 4.84 -25.46
C HIS A 483 -13.10 5.51 -24.40
N LEU A 484 -11.77 5.31 -24.43
CA LEU A 484 -10.83 5.88 -23.45
C LEU A 484 -10.93 7.41 -23.42
N SER A 485 -11.09 8.05 -24.58
CA SER A 485 -11.24 9.52 -24.67
C SER A 485 -12.57 10.01 -24.11
N TYR A 486 -13.64 9.21 -24.23
CA TYR A 486 -14.93 9.53 -23.63
C TYR A 486 -14.88 9.38 -22.11
N GLU A 487 -14.30 8.28 -21.62
CA GLU A 487 -14.14 8.03 -20.21
C GLU A 487 -13.30 9.11 -19.53
N GLU A 488 -12.15 9.47 -20.11
CA GLU A 488 -11.32 10.52 -19.54
C GLU A 488 -12.06 11.86 -19.47
N ARG A 489 -12.80 12.20 -20.53
CA ARG A 489 -13.55 13.46 -20.59
C ARG A 489 -14.59 13.54 -19.48
N GLU A 490 -15.30 12.45 -19.22
CA GLU A 490 -16.41 12.46 -18.27
C GLU A 490 -15.99 12.11 -16.84
N LEU A 491 -14.90 11.36 -16.62
CA LEU A 491 -14.55 10.82 -15.30
C LEU A 491 -13.32 11.46 -14.64
N VAL A 492 -12.38 12.07 -15.38
CA VAL A 492 -11.14 12.62 -14.76
C VAL A 492 -11.45 13.72 -13.72
N GLU A 493 -12.43 14.60 -13.97
CA GLU A 493 -12.86 15.56 -12.95
C GLU A 493 -13.62 14.91 -11.80
N PRO A 494 -14.63 14.05 -12.03
CA PRO A 494 -15.30 13.35 -10.94
C PRO A 494 -14.36 12.55 -10.04
N LEU A 495 -13.35 11.87 -10.60
CA LEU A 495 -12.34 11.15 -9.84
C LEU A 495 -11.56 12.10 -8.92
N ALA A 496 -11.12 13.24 -9.45
CA ALA A 496 -10.45 14.28 -8.68
C ALA A 496 -11.35 14.89 -7.60
N ARG A 497 -12.62 15.10 -7.93
CA ARG A 497 -13.62 15.71 -7.05
C ARG A 497 -14.00 14.82 -5.88
N LEU A 498 -14.14 13.51 -6.14
CA LEU A 498 -14.63 12.51 -5.20
C LEU A 498 -13.50 11.79 -4.45
N GLY A 499 -12.24 11.92 -4.91
CA GLY A 499 -11.08 11.31 -4.27
C GLY A 499 -11.07 9.78 -4.41
N VAL A 500 -11.49 9.29 -5.57
CA VAL A 500 -11.60 7.85 -5.86
C VAL A 500 -10.40 7.44 -6.72
N LEU A 501 -9.71 6.38 -6.31
CA LEU A 501 -8.68 5.67 -7.07
C LEU A 501 -9.12 4.22 -7.29
#